data_AF-A0A8J6B9S0-F1
#
_entry.id   AF-A0A8J6B9S0-F1
#
_cell.length_a   1.000
_cell.length_b   1.000
_cell.length_c   1.000
_cell.angle_alpha   90.00
_cell.angle_beta   90.00
_cell.angle_gamma   90.00
#
_symmetry.space_group_name_H-M   'P 1'
#
loop_
_entity.id
_entity.type
_entity.pdbx_description
1 polymer ?
#
loop_
_entity_poly.entity_id
_entity_poly.type
_entity_poly.pdbx_seq_one_letter_code
_entity_poly.pdbx_strand_id
1 'polypeptide(L)'
;MASKLLRAVILGPPGSGKGTVCHRIAKNFGLQHLSSGDFLRQNIRSNTGFPRTVVQAESLDKICDLDLVITLNIPFETLKDRLNTRWVHLPSGRVYNLEFNPPQVH
;
A
#
# COMPACT_ATOMS: atom_id res chain seq x y z
N MET A 1 13.65 14.13 25.55
CA MET A 1 13.35 12.70 25.30
C MET A 1 13.13 12.53 23.81
N ALA A 2 13.86 11.64 23.15
CA ALA A 2 13.58 11.34 21.74
C ALA A 2 12.21 10.66 21.64
N SER A 3 11.29 11.23 20.87
CA SER A 3 9.99 10.61 20.59
C SER A 3 10.20 9.28 19.88
N LYS A 4 9.62 8.20 20.40
CA LYS A 4 9.64 6.88 19.75
C LYS A 4 9.07 7.00 18.34
N LEU A 5 9.78 6.52 17.33
CA LEU A 5 9.29 6.47 15.95
C LEU A 5 8.24 5.37 15.82
N LEU A 6 7.06 5.70 15.30
CA LEU A 6 6.01 4.74 15.01
C LEU A 6 6.39 3.91 13.78
N ARG A 7 6.46 2.58 13.94
CA ARG A 7 6.68 1.62 12.86
C ARG A 7 5.41 0.83 12.63
N ALA A 8 4.76 1.04 11.49
CA ALA A 8 3.51 0.39 11.15
C ALA A 8 3.54 -0.27 9.76
N VAL A 9 2.85 -1.39 9.62
CA VAL A 9 2.66 -2.10 8.34
C VAL A 9 1.17 -2.18 8.01
N ILE A 10 0.81 -1.89 6.77
CA ILE A 10 -0.56 -2.05 6.26
C ILE A 10 -0.62 -3.20 5.26
N LEU A 11 -1.40 -4.22 5.58
CA LEU A 11 -1.59 -5.43 4.79
C LEU A 11 -2.97 -5.44 4.13
N GLY A 12 -3.08 -6.15 3.00
CA GLY A 12 -4.37 -6.39 2.36
C GLY A 12 -4.28 -6.80 0.89
N PRO A 13 -5.32 -7.46 0.36
CA PRO A 13 -5.33 -7.98 -1.01
C PRO A 13 -5.28 -6.86 -2.07
N PRO A 14 -4.90 -7.16 -3.33
CA PRO A 14 -5.00 -6.19 -4.42
C PRO A 14 -6.42 -5.59 -4.50
N GLY A 15 -6.54 -4.29 -4.76
CA GLY A 15 -7.85 -3.60 -4.78
C GLY A 15 -8.39 -3.17 -3.41
N SER A 16 -7.78 -3.57 -2.29
CA SER A 16 -8.27 -3.22 -0.95
C SER A 16 -8.13 -1.74 -0.56
N GLY A 17 -7.37 -0.94 -1.31
CA GLY A 17 -7.17 0.48 -1.03
C GLY A 17 -5.98 0.83 -0.14
N LYS A 18 -5.06 -0.11 0.14
CA LYS A 18 -3.83 0.12 0.94
C LYS A 18 -3.13 1.44 0.59
N GLY A 19 -2.83 1.65 -0.69
CA GLY A 19 -2.09 2.84 -1.15
C GLY A 19 -2.82 4.14 -0.84
N THR A 20 -4.15 4.16 -1.01
CA THR A 20 -5.00 5.30 -0.65
C THR A 20 -4.96 5.58 0.85
N VAL A 21 -5.08 4.53 1.67
CA VAL A 21 -5.03 4.65 3.14
C VAL A 21 -3.64 5.11 3.59
N CYS A 22 -2.57 4.49 3.11
CA CYS A 22 -1.19 4.88 3.41
C CYS A 22 -0.93 6.34 3.04
N HIS A 23 -1.36 6.78 1.84
CA HIS A 23 -1.17 8.15 1.40
C HIS A 23 -1.89 9.15 2.31
N ARG A 24 -3.13 8.85 2.74
CA ARG A 24 -3.88 9.69 3.69
C ARG A 24 -3.23 9.73 5.06
N ILE A 25 -2.77 8.59 5.59
CA ILE A 25 -2.07 8.52 6.87
C ILE A 25 -0.77 9.34 6.80
N ALA A 26 0.03 9.14 5.77
CA ALA A 26 1.27 9.87 5.54
C ALA A 26 1.04 11.39 5.48
N LYS A 27 0.04 11.82 4.70
CA LYS A 27 -0.31 13.24 4.57
C LYS A 27 -0.83 13.83 5.89
N ASN A 28 -1.71 13.13 6.61
CA ASN A 28 -2.37 13.66 7.80
C ASN A 28 -1.47 13.68 9.04
N PHE A 29 -0.54 12.73 9.14
CA PHE A 29 0.36 12.61 10.29
C PHE A 29 1.79 13.05 10.00
N GLY A 30 2.07 13.57 8.80
CA GLY A 30 3.42 13.98 8.39
C GLY A 30 4.42 12.81 8.33
N LEU A 31 3.94 11.60 8.08
CA LEU A 31 4.77 10.39 8.07
C LEU A 31 5.35 10.14 6.68
N GLN A 32 6.57 9.60 6.65
CA GLN A 32 7.15 9.08 5.41
C GLN A 32 6.47 7.76 5.04
N HIS A 33 5.87 7.69 3.85
CA HIS A 33 5.31 6.45 3.33
C HIS A 33 6.37 5.68 2.55
N LEU A 34 6.70 4.48 3.03
CA LEU A 34 7.55 3.52 2.34
C LEU A 34 6.68 2.39 1.79
N SER A 35 6.69 2.22 0.47
CA SER A 35 5.96 1.14 -0.21
C SER A 35 6.95 0.22 -0.88
N SER A 36 6.84 -1.09 -0.63
CA SER A 36 7.64 -2.08 -1.36
C SER A 36 7.43 -1.98 -2.87
N GLY A 37 6.23 -1.56 -3.31
CA GLY A 37 5.97 -1.30 -4.71
C GLY A 37 6.77 -0.14 -5.29
N ASP A 38 7.13 0.88 -4.51
CA ASP A 38 7.98 1.99 -4.97
C ASP A 38 9.44 1.54 -5.10
N PHE A 39 9.97 0.84 -4.09
CA PHE A 39 11.31 0.25 -4.13
C PHE A 39 11.47 -0.81 -5.24
N LEU A 40 10.43 -1.61 -5.48
CA LEU A 40 10.42 -2.61 -6.55
C LEU A 40 10.20 -2.00 -7.93
N ARG A 41 9.52 -0.84 -8.05
CA ARG A 41 9.46 -0.07 -9.30
C ARG A 41 10.84 0.47 -9.70
N GLN A 42 11.69 0.81 -8.73
CA GLN A 42 13.07 1.22 -8.97
C GLN A 42 14.01 0.06 -9.33
N ASN A 43 13.67 -1.19 -9.00
CA ASN A 43 14.52 -2.37 -9.20
C ASN A 43 13.97 -3.46 -10.16
N ILE A 44 12.76 -3.28 -10.70
CA ILE A 44 12.05 -4.08 -11.74
C ILE A 44 11.74 -5.57 -11.41
N ARG A 45 10.48 -5.96 -11.72
CA ARG A 45 9.93 -7.32 -11.96
C ARG A 45 9.54 -8.26 -10.82
N SER A 46 9.13 -7.78 -9.63
CA SER A 46 8.31 -8.64 -8.76
C SER A 46 7.02 -7.94 -8.31
N ASN A 47 5.89 -8.56 -8.65
CA ASN A 47 4.55 -8.15 -8.21
C ASN A 47 4.29 -8.55 -6.74
N THR A 48 5.32 -8.58 -5.90
CA THR A 48 5.23 -9.10 -4.53
C THR A 48 5.19 -7.95 -3.53
N GLY A 49 4.13 -7.92 -2.73
CA GLY A 49 4.01 -7.06 -1.57
C GLY A 49 4.94 -7.57 -0.48
N PHE A 50 5.24 -6.71 0.49
CA PHE A 50 6.11 -7.01 1.62
C PHE A 50 5.45 -6.54 2.92
N PRO A 51 5.47 -7.34 4.00
CA PRO A 51 5.68 -8.79 4.03
C PRO A 51 4.44 -9.54 3.48
N ARG A 52 4.67 -10.56 2.66
CA ARG A 52 3.65 -11.52 2.19
C ARG A 52 3.95 -12.96 2.62
N THR A 53 5.15 -13.23 3.12
CA THR A 53 5.57 -14.56 3.60
C THR A 53 6.08 -14.50 5.03
N VAL A 54 6.04 -15.63 5.73
CA VAL A 54 6.56 -15.75 7.10
C VAL A 54 8.02 -15.35 7.16
N VAL A 55 8.83 -15.79 6.19
CA VAL A 55 10.26 -15.43 6.09
C VAL A 55 10.49 -13.92 6.00
N GLN A 56 9.64 -13.19 5.26
CA GLN A 56 9.73 -11.74 5.19
C GLN A 56 9.36 -11.06 6.51
N ALA A 57 8.36 -11.60 7.23
CA ALA A 57 7.99 -11.12 8.55
C ALA A 57 9.10 -11.36 9.57
N GLU A 58 9.69 -12.56 9.62
CA GLU A 58 10.83 -12.89 10.48
C GLU A 58 12.06 -12.02 10.16
N SER A 59 12.28 -11.72 8.88
CA SER A 59 13.38 -10.83 8.47
C SER A 59 13.12 -9.39 8.93
N LEU A 60 11.87 -8.93 8.86
CA LEU A 60 11.48 -7.60 9.33
C LEU A 60 11.59 -7.48 10.85
N ASP A 61 11.16 -8.51 11.58
CA ASP A 61 11.21 -8.60 13.04
C ASP A 61 12.65 -8.48 13.58
N LYS A 62 13.62 -9.06 12.85
CA LYS A 62 15.06 -8.93 13.18
C LYS A 62 15.63 -7.53 12.97
N ILE A 63 15.00 -6.70 12.13
CA ILE A 63 15.50 -5.38 11.75
C ILE A 63 14.80 -4.28 12.55
N CYS A 64 13.52 -4.46 12.86
CA CYS A 64 12.76 -3.45 13.58
C CYS A 64 11.59 -4.03 14.39
N ASP A 65 11.42 -3.51 15.61
CA ASP A 65 10.21 -3.73 16.38
C ASP A 65 9.03 -3.02 15.72
N LEU A 66 8.00 -3.78 15.37
CA LEU A 66 6.77 -3.29 14.78
C LEU A 66 5.79 -2.88 15.89
N ASP A 67 5.29 -1.64 15.84
CA ASP A 67 4.32 -1.15 16.83
C ASP A 67 2.87 -1.48 16.43
N LEU A 68 2.58 -1.55 15.12
CA LEU A 68 1.21 -1.69 14.62
C LEU A 68 1.13 -2.43 13.28
N VAL A 69 0.18 -3.35 13.18
CA VAL A 69 -0.20 -3.99 11.91
C VAL A 69 -1.68 -3.72 11.63
N ILE A 70 -1.97 -3.14 10.48
CA ILE A 70 -3.34 -2.86 10.02
C ILE A 70 -3.66 -3.79 8.85
N THR A 71 -4.68 -4.63 8.99
CA THR A 71 -5.16 -5.51 7.92
C THR A 71 -6.45 -4.98 7.32
N LEU A 72 -6.43 -4.69 6.02
CA LEU A 72 -7.63 -4.32 5.27
C LEU A 72 -8.36 -5.58 4.80
N ASN A 73 -9.37 -6.01 5.56
CA ASN A 73 -10.24 -7.13 5.22
C ASN A 73 -11.49 -6.63 4.46
N ILE A 74 -11.49 -6.79 3.13
CA ILE A 74 -12.59 -6.36 2.25
C ILE A 74 -13.18 -7.62 1.60
N PRO A 75 -14.52 -7.75 1.48
CA PRO A 75 -15.17 -8.84 0.78
C PRO A 75 -14.63 -9.04 -0.64
N PHE A 76 -14.52 -10.30 -1.08
CA PHE A 76 -13.95 -10.65 -2.38
C PHE A 76 -14.69 -9.98 -3.56
N GLU A 77 -16.02 -9.95 -3.55
CA GLU A 77 -16.81 -9.32 -4.61
C GLU A 77 -16.47 -7.83 -4.75
N THR A 78 -16.39 -7.10 -3.63
CA THR A 78 -15.98 -5.69 -3.65
C THR A 78 -14.56 -5.50 -4.18
N LEU A 79 -13.64 -6.43 -3.93
CA LEU A 79 -12.29 -6.37 -4.49
C LEU A 79 -12.30 -6.57 -6.00
N LYS A 80 -13.11 -7.53 -6.48
CA LYS A 80 -13.27 -7.83 -7.90
C LYS A 80 -13.82 -6.61 -8.65
N ASP A 81 -14.89 -6.00 -8.14
CA ASP A 81 -15.50 -4.81 -8.74
C ASP A 81 -14.50 -3.65 -8.82
N ARG A 82 -13.77 -3.40 -7.74
CA ARG A 82 -12.74 -2.35 -7.69
C ARG A 82 -11.57 -2.58 -8.63
N LEU A 83 -11.22 -3.85 -8.90
CA LEU A 83 -10.16 -4.19 -9.83
C LEU A 83 -10.62 -4.05 -11.28
N ASN A 84 -11.88 -4.37 -11.57
CA ASN A 84 -12.47 -4.22 -12.90
C ASN A 84 -12.58 -2.75 -13.33
N THR A 85 -12.81 -1.84 -12.38
CA THR A 85 -12.93 -0.40 -12.64
C THR A 85 -11.60 0.37 -12.48
N ARG A 86 -10.47 -0.35 -12.34
CA ARG A 86 -9.15 0.24 -12.12
C ARG A 86 -8.43 0.57 -13.42
N TRP A 87 -8.04 1.83 -13.57
CA TRP A 87 -7.24 2.32 -14.69
C TRP A 87 -5.87 2.78 -14.23
N VAL A 88 -4.87 2.64 -15.12
CA VAL A 88 -3.49 3.07 -14.86
C VAL A 88 -3.00 3.92 -16.01
N HIS A 89 -2.58 5.15 -15.72
CA HIS A 89 -1.88 5.98 -16.71
C HIS A 89 -0.43 5.54 -16.79
N LEU A 90 -0.11 4.69 -17.78
CA LEU A 90 1.18 3.99 -17.94
C LEU A 90 2.41 4.90 -17.78
N PRO A 91 2.50 6.10 -18.40
CA PRO A 91 3.69 6.93 -18.29
C PRO A 91 3.97 7.43 -16.86
N SER A 92 2.91 7.68 -16.08
CA SER A 92 3.03 8.26 -14.74
C SER A 92 2.87 7.26 -13.60
N GLY A 93 2.37 6.06 -13.89
CA GLY A 93 1.94 5.08 -12.88
C GLY A 93 0.74 5.51 -12.03
N ARG A 94 0.09 6.66 -12.29
CA ARG A 94 -1.12 7.10 -11.57
C ARG A 94 -2.24 6.09 -11.75
N VAL A 95 -2.95 5.84 -10.66
CA VAL A 95 -4.05 4.87 -10.59
C VAL A 95 -5.36 5.63 -10.40
N TYR A 96 -6.34 5.31 -11.23
CA TYR A 96 -7.70 5.83 -11.16
C TYR A 96 -8.67 4.68 -10.92
N ASN A 97 -9.81 5.00 -10.33
CA ASN A 97 -10.93 4.08 -10.23
C ASN A 97 -12.19 4.87 -10.61
N LEU A 98 -12.97 4.36 -11.57
CA LEU A 98 -14.08 5.12 -12.14
C LEU A 98 -15.18 5.46 -11.13
N GLU A 99 -15.30 4.70 -10.04
CA GLU A 99 -16.31 4.92 -8.99
C GLU A 99 -15.78 5.84 -7.87
N PHE A 100 -14.52 5.66 -7.47
CA PHE A 100 -13.97 6.32 -6.28
C PHE A 100 -13.06 7.53 -6.58
N ASN A 101 -12.32 7.49 -7.69
CA ASN A 101 -11.36 8.52 -8.07
C ASN A 101 -11.25 8.57 -9.61
N PRO A 102 -12.31 9.03 -10.30
CA PRO A 102 -12.31 9.11 -11.75
C PRO A 102 -11.28 10.14 -12.23
N PRO A 103 -10.67 9.93 -13.42
CA PRO A 103 -9.79 10.93 -13.99
C PRO A 103 -10.58 12.21 -14.29
N GLN A 104 -10.00 13.37 -13.95
CA GLN A 104 -10.56 14.65 -14.36
C GLN A 104 -10.26 14.84 -15.85
N VAL A 105 -11.30 14.84 -16.68
CA VAL A 105 -11.20 15.13 -18.10
C VAL A 105 -11.43 16.64 -18.25
N HIS A 106 -10.37 17.37 -18.57
CA HIS A 106 -10.43 18.76 -19.01
C HIS A 106 -10.05 18.82 -20.48
#